data_AF-A0A1Q3HXJ0-F1
#
_entry.id   AF-A0A1Q3HXJ0-F1
#
_cell.length_a   1.000
_cell.length_b   1.000
_cell.length_c   1.000
_cell.angle_alpha   90.00
_cell.angle_beta   90.00
_cell.angle_gamma   90.00
#
_symmetry.space_group_name_H-M   'P 1'
#
loop_
_entity.id
_entity.type
_entity.pdbx_description
1 polymer ?
#
loop_
_entity_poly.entity_id
_entity_poly.type
_entity_poly.pdbx_seq_one_letter_code
_entity_poly.pdbx_strand_id
1 'polypeptide(L)'
;MMQAHECHAYVGKRGSRKSTRNKENLGRCLKAGQRVIAFDPHNEYAQDGHATDEVLLGPLPSSRELWAVLADPSELLEGDTSFAVVPDSLEEEDLARGFDELARLAYEAGDLVFSADELVLYFMSARVQKRLNFLATQGRHKKLPLALAAQRMVHVPYTTRTQLTLVDTGKQDDPDDVAAIAKRCGKDFAEKVPKLKRGERLVWQDE
;
A
#
# COMPACT_ATOMS: atom_id res chain seq x y z
N MET A 1 13.11 8.27 3.19
CA MET A 1 13.19 7.85 1.78
C MET A 1 13.10 6.34 1.78
N MET A 2 12.22 5.76 0.96
CA MET A 2 12.19 4.32 0.76
C MET A 2 13.26 3.90 -0.25
N GLN A 3 13.97 2.80 0.02
CA GLN A 3 14.97 2.25 -0.89
C GLN A 3 14.32 1.45 -2.02
N ALA A 4 14.97 1.36 -3.17
CA ALA A 4 14.44 0.71 -4.38
C ALA A 4 13.87 -0.71 -4.18
N HIS A 5 14.39 -1.46 -3.20
CA HIS A 5 14.01 -2.85 -2.93
C HIS A 5 13.00 -3.00 -1.79
N GLU A 6 12.60 -1.91 -1.13
CA GLU A 6 11.72 -1.96 0.03
C GLU A 6 10.28 -2.28 -0.35
N CYS A 7 9.65 -3.11 0.49
CA CYS A 7 8.25 -3.48 0.39
C CYS A 7 7.65 -3.44 1.80
N HIS A 8 6.89 -2.39 2.09
CA HIS A 8 6.35 -2.13 3.43
C HIS A 8 4.90 -2.57 3.51
N ALA A 9 4.51 -3.23 4.59
CA ALA A 9 3.11 -3.52 4.91
C ALA A 9 2.67 -2.79 6.18
N TYR A 10 1.58 -2.03 6.08
CA TYR A 10 0.88 -1.38 7.17
C TYR A 10 -0.43 -2.14 7.41
N VAL A 11 -0.45 -3.00 8.43
CA VAL A 11 -1.56 -3.91 8.67
C VAL A 11 -2.27 -3.65 9.99
N GLY A 12 -3.58 -3.88 10.04
CA GLY A 12 -4.36 -3.67 11.25
C GLY A 12 -5.86 -3.53 11.00
N LYS A 13 -6.69 -3.97 11.94
CA LYS A 13 -8.15 -3.74 11.86
C LYS A 13 -8.49 -2.24 11.82
N ARG A 14 -9.74 -1.89 11.48
CA ARG A 14 -10.24 -0.50 11.53
C ARG A 14 -9.89 0.15 12.87
N GLY A 15 -9.47 1.42 12.83
CA GLY A 15 -9.04 2.17 14.02
C GLY A 15 -7.64 1.83 14.55
N SER A 16 -6.90 0.93 13.88
CA SER A 16 -5.50 0.65 14.19
C SER A 16 -4.53 1.76 13.77
N ARG A 17 -4.99 2.77 13.02
CA ARG A 17 -4.19 3.85 12.41
C ARG A 17 -3.21 3.39 11.30
N LYS A 18 -3.48 2.24 10.65
CA LYS A 18 -2.63 1.72 9.54
C LYS A 18 -2.44 2.75 8.41
N SER A 19 -3.52 3.35 7.93
CA SER A 19 -3.48 4.29 6.81
C SER A 19 -2.79 5.59 7.21
N THR A 20 -2.97 6.06 8.45
CA THR A 20 -2.21 7.20 9.00
C THR A 20 -0.70 6.95 8.94
N ARG A 21 -0.23 5.77 9.36
CA ARG A 21 1.20 5.43 9.32
C ARG A 21 1.74 5.31 7.90
N ASN A 22 0.95 4.76 6.97
CA ASN A 22 1.32 4.74 5.57
C ASN A 22 1.45 6.18 5.02
N LYS A 23 0.43 7.03 5.26
CA LYS A 23 0.44 8.46 4.87
C LYS A 23 1.66 9.20 5.44
N GLU A 24 2.01 8.98 6.72
CA GLU A 24 3.22 9.54 7.33
C GLU A 24 4.50 9.10 6.60
N ASN A 25 4.61 7.82 6.23
CA ASN A 25 5.75 7.31 5.46
C ASN A 25 5.82 7.94 4.07
N LEU A 26 4.71 8.00 3.33
CA LEU A 26 4.67 8.65 2.02
C LEU A 26 5.01 10.14 2.12
N GLY A 27 4.59 10.82 3.19
CA GLY A 27 4.96 12.21 3.45
C GLY A 27 6.46 12.38 3.67
N ARG A 28 7.14 11.40 4.28
CA ARG A 28 8.61 11.39 4.39
C ARG A 28 9.28 11.13 3.04
N CYS A 29 8.69 10.29 2.18
CA CYS A 29 9.18 10.06 0.82
C CYS A 29 9.11 11.33 -0.03
N LEU A 30 7.95 12.01 -0.03
CA LEU A 30 7.76 13.29 -0.73
C LEU A 30 8.74 14.36 -0.25
N LYS A 31 8.89 14.53 1.08
CA LYS A 31 9.86 15.48 1.66
C LYS A 31 11.30 15.17 1.27
N ALA A 32 11.61 13.91 0.98
CA ALA A 32 12.92 13.47 0.51
C ALA A 32 13.07 13.57 -1.02
N GLY A 33 12.08 14.14 -1.72
CA GLY A 33 12.10 14.31 -3.18
C GLY A 33 11.72 13.05 -3.96
N GLN A 34 11.18 12.00 -3.32
CA GLN A 34 10.67 10.85 -4.05
C GLN A 34 9.29 11.15 -4.61
N ARG A 35 9.11 10.76 -5.86
CA ARG A 35 7.81 10.70 -6.50
C ARG A 35 6.94 9.59 -5.89
N VAL A 36 5.66 9.86 -5.67
CA VAL A 36 4.72 8.91 -5.04
C VAL A 36 3.42 8.85 -5.84
N ILE A 37 3.01 7.63 -6.19
CA ILE A 37 1.69 7.34 -6.76
C ILE A 37 0.95 6.40 -5.81
N ALA A 38 -0.28 6.74 -5.44
CA ALA A 38 -1.09 5.92 -4.53
C ALA A 38 -2.41 5.50 -5.18
N PHE A 39 -2.68 4.20 -5.29
CA PHE A 39 -4.02 3.71 -5.57
C PHE A 39 -4.86 3.81 -4.30
N ASP A 40 -5.88 4.67 -4.33
CA ASP A 40 -6.59 5.16 -3.14
C ASP A 40 -8.12 5.17 -3.38
N PRO A 41 -8.79 4.02 -3.19
CA PRO A 41 -10.23 3.88 -3.43
C PRO A 41 -11.13 4.87 -2.67
N HIS A 42 -10.65 5.44 -1.56
CA HIS A 42 -11.43 6.33 -0.71
C HIS A 42 -11.00 7.80 -0.78
N ASN A 43 -10.05 8.14 -1.65
CA ASN A 43 -9.51 9.48 -1.81
C ASN A 43 -9.11 10.12 -0.46
N GLU A 44 -8.39 9.36 0.38
CA GLU A 44 -7.93 9.85 1.68
C GLU A 44 -6.45 10.23 1.70
N TYR A 45 -5.69 9.98 0.62
CA TYR A 45 -4.25 10.24 0.53
C TYR A 45 -3.93 11.59 -0.10
N ALA A 46 -4.87 12.17 -0.84
CA ALA A 46 -4.75 13.49 -1.43
C ALA A 46 -5.25 14.61 -0.50
N GLN A 47 -4.66 15.79 -0.61
CA GLN A 47 -5.04 16.99 0.13
C GLN A 47 -6.39 17.58 -0.33
N ASP A 48 -6.79 17.30 -1.57
CA ASP A 48 -8.11 17.62 -2.13
C ASP A 48 -9.16 16.51 -1.90
N GLY A 49 -8.81 15.51 -1.08
CA GLY A 49 -9.64 14.36 -0.77
C GLY A 49 -10.80 14.60 0.19
N HIS A 50 -11.43 13.51 0.63
CA HIS A 50 -12.59 13.56 1.52
C HIS A 50 -12.20 13.39 2.99
N ALA A 51 -12.04 14.51 3.70
CA ALA A 51 -11.80 14.49 5.14
C ALA A 51 -13.08 14.13 5.92
N THR A 52 -12.92 13.38 7.01
CA THR A 52 -13.97 13.19 8.03
C THR A 52 -13.34 13.35 9.42
N ASP A 53 -14.15 13.46 10.47
CA ASP A 53 -13.64 13.54 11.86
C ASP A 53 -12.76 12.33 12.25
N GLU A 54 -12.94 11.18 11.58
CA GLU A 54 -12.16 9.96 11.80
C GLU A 54 -10.97 9.79 10.83
N VAL A 55 -10.93 10.57 9.74
CA VAL A 55 -10.01 10.37 8.61
C VAL A 55 -9.16 11.61 8.38
N LEU A 56 -7.86 11.48 8.66
CA LEU A 56 -6.86 12.47 8.28
C LEU A 56 -6.46 12.28 6.82
N LEU A 57 -6.49 13.37 6.05
CA LEU A 57 -6.00 13.41 4.68
C LEU A 57 -4.50 13.17 4.63
N GLY A 58 -4.06 12.55 3.54
CA GLY A 58 -2.67 12.22 3.30
C GLY A 58 -1.86 13.36 2.71
N PRO A 59 -0.61 13.07 2.35
CA PRO A 59 0.36 14.10 2.00
C PRO A 59 0.38 14.43 0.50
N LEU A 60 -0.38 13.71 -0.35
CA LEU A 60 -0.30 13.89 -1.79
C LEU A 60 -0.99 15.20 -2.20
N PRO A 61 -0.38 16.02 -3.07
CA PRO A 61 -0.93 17.33 -3.43
C PRO A 61 -2.34 17.29 -4.02
N SER A 62 -2.66 16.26 -4.79
CA SER A 62 -3.93 16.14 -5.51
C SER A 62 -4.27 14.70 -5.86
N SER A 63 -5.50 14.49 -6.29
CA SER A 63 -6.00 13.23 -6.83
C SER A 63 -6.20 13.30 -8.36
N ARG A 64 -6.25 12.13 -9.00
CA ARG A 64 -6.65 11.91 -10.39
C ARG A 64 -7.68 10.80 -10.44
N GLU A 65 -8.63 10.90 -11.35
CA GLU A 65 -9.56 9.81 -11.63
C GLU A 65 -8.80 8.70 -12.37
N LEU A 66 -9.04 7.45 -11.98
CA LEU A 66 -8.35 6.26 -12.49
C LEU A 66 -8.41 6.16 -14.01
N TRP A 67 -9.60 6.18 -14.60
CA TRP A 67 -9.75 5.97 -16.04
C TRP A 67 -9.18 7.13 -16.86
N ALA A 68 -9.17 8.35 -16.32
CA ALA A 68 -8.46 9.47 -16.91
C ALA A 68 -6.94 9.23 -16.98
N VAL A 69 -6.33 8.73 -15.89
CA VAL A 69 -4.88 8.38 -15.88
C VAL A 69 -4.58 7.24 -16.84
N LEU A 70 -5.48 6.26 -16.96
CA LEU A 70 -5.29 5.13 -17.87
C LEU A 70 -5.47 5.53 -19.34
N ALA A 71 -6.35 6.49 -19.63
CA ALA A 71 -6.56 7.03 -20.97
C ALA A 71 -5.39 7.91 -21.45
N ASP A 72 -4.78 8.67 -20.54
CA ASP A 72 -3.59 9.49 -20.79
C ASP A 72 -2.56 9.31 -19.66
N PRO A 73 -1.64 8.33 -19.80
CA PRO A 73 -0.67 8.02 -18.76
C PRO A 73 0.56 8.94 -18.80
N SER A 74 0.59 9.98 -19.64
CA SER A 74 1.78 10.84 -19.82
C SER A 74 2.27 11.47 -18.51
N GLU A 75 1.36 11.98 -17.68
CA GLU A 75 1.71 12.50 -16.35
C GLU A 75 2.37 11.41 -15.49
N LEU A 76 1.92 10.16 -15.58
CA LEU A 76 2.50 9.05 -14.84
C LEU A 76 3.86 8.61 -15.43
N LEU A 77 4.01 8.52 -16.74
CA LEU A 77 5.19 7.97 -17.39
C LEU A 77 6.35 8.97 -17.49
N GLU A 78 6.03 10.25 -17.71
CA GLU A 78 7.01 11.29 -18.04
C GLU A 78 7.07 12.42 -17.00
N GLY A 79 6.03 12.55 -16.17
CA GLY A 79 5.94 13.61 -15.17
C GLY A 79 6.80 13.37 -13.92
N ASP A 80 6.97 14.44 -13.14
CA ASP A 80 7.62 14.45 -11.83
C ASP A 80 6.61 14.60 -10.66
N THR A 81 5.32 14.65 -10.99
CA THR A 81 4.25 14.89 -10.03
C THR A 81 3.92 13.64 -9.22
N SER A 82 3.46 13.88 -7.99
CA SER A 82 2.93 12.86 -7.08
C SER A 82 1.45 13.08 -6.87
N PHE A 83 0.65 12.02 -6.95
CA PHE A 83 -0.80 12.12 -6.85
C PHE A 83 -1.43 10.80 -6.40
N ALA A 84 -2.62 10.91 -5.83
CA ALA A 84 -3.50 9.76 -5.60
C ALA A 84 -4.26 9.43 -6.88
N VAL A 85 -4.56 8.15 -7.10
CA VAL A 85 -5.41 7.67 -8.19
C VAL A 85 -6.65 7.05 -7.58
N VAL A 86 -7.80 7.61 -7.94
CA VAL A 86 -9.09 7.32 -7.32
C VAL A 86 -10.00 6.68 -8.37
N PRO A 87 -10.50 5.45 -8.15
CA PRO A 87 -11.47 4.83 -9.02
C PRO A 87 -12.86 5.48 -8.86
N ASP A 88 -13.64 5.49 -9.92
CA ASP A 88 -15.04 5.94 -9.93
C ASP A 88 -16.03 4.87 -9.39
N SER A 89 -15.57 3.62 -9.28
CA SER A 89 -16.34 2.46 -8.84
C SER A 89 -15.60 1.69 -7.74
N LEU A 90 -16.34 1.22 -6.74
CA LEU A 90 -15.85 0.31 -5.69
C LEU A 90 -16.20 -1.16 -5.95
N GLU A 91 -16.75 -1.48 -7.13
CA GLU A 91 -17.00 -2.85 -7.53
C GLU A 91 -15.68 -3.60 -7.70
N GLU A 92 -15.61 -4.83 -7.14
CA GLU A 92 -14.34 -5.58 -7.02
C GLU A 92 -13.62 -5.77 -8.36
N GLU A 93 -14.34 -6.11 -9.44
CA GLU A 93 -13.73 -6.34 -10.76
C GLU A 93 -13.19 -5.05 -11.37
N ASP A 94 -13.89 -3.92 -11.19
CA ASP A 94 -13.43 -2.62 -11.68
C ASP A 94 -12.18 -2.16 -10.93
N LEU A 95 -12.18 -2.27 -9.59
CA LEU A 95 -11.01 -2.01 -8.77
C LEU A 95 -9.84 -2.91 -9.16
N ALA A 96 -10.07 -4.21 -9.35
CA ALA A 96 -9.04 -5.17 -9.70
C ALA A 96 -8.43 -4.91 -11.09
N ARG A 97 -9.27 -4.55 -12.07
CA ARG A 97 -8.82 -4.15 -13.42
C ARG A 97 -8.02 -2.86 -13.36
N GLY A 98 -8.58 -1.82 -12.75
CA GLY A 98 -7.95 -0.52 -12.59
C GLY A 98 -6.60 -0.61 -11.90
N PHE A 99 -6.53 -1.34 -10.78
CA PHE A 99 -5.29 -1.57 -10.06
C PHE A 99 -4.24 -2.27 -10.94
N ASP A 100 -4.59 -3.34 -11.65
CA ASP A 100 -3.63 -4.08 -12.48
C ASP A 100 -3.05 -3.21 -13.61
N GLU A 101 -3.88 -2.40 -14.26
CA GLU A 101 -3.44 -1.49 -15.32
C GLU A 101 -2.57 -0.36 -14.77
N LEU A 102 -3.00 0.30 -13.68
CA LEU A 102 -2.21 1.35 -13.05
C LEU A 102 -0.85 0.81 -12.55
N ALA A 103 -0.84 -0.37 -11.95
CA ALA A 103 0.36 -1.02 -11.45
C ALA A 103 1.33 -1.41 -12.59
N ARG A 104 0.84 -1.72 -13.80
CA ARG A 104 1.70 -1.90 -14.98
C ARG A 104 2.39 -0.59 -15.33
N LEU A 105 1.63 0.51 -15.42
CA LEU A 105 2.17 1.82 -15.77
C LEU A 105 3.16 2.32 -14.71
N ALA A 106 2.86 2.12 -13.41
CA ALA A 106 3.77 2.45 -12.33
C ALA A 106 5.13 1.71 -12.46
N TYR A 107 5.10 0.42 -12.81
CA TYR A 107 6.31 -0.35 -13.08
C TYR A 107 7.07 0.12 -14.33
N GLU A 108 6.34 0.54 -15.36
CA GLU A 108 6.94 1.09 -16.58
C GLU A 108 7.68 2.40 -16.29
N ALA A 109 7.02 3.34 -15.61
CA ALA A 109 7.59 4.60 -15.17
C ALA A 109 8.83 4.40 -14.30
N GLY A 110 8.75 3.54 -13.28
CA GLY A 110 9.82 3.35 -12.31
C GLY A 110 10.15 4.63 -11.53
N ASP A 111 11.27 4.61 -10.80
CA ASP A 111 11.80 5.76 -10.05
C ASP A 111 10.74 6.48 -9.17
N LEU A 112 9.80 5.72 -8.59
CA LEU A 112 8.69 6.22 -7.77
C LEU A 112 8.32 5.23 -6.66
N VAL A 113 7.69 5.71 -5.59
CA VAL A 113 7.05 4.88 -4.57
C VAL A 113 5.61 4.58 -5.02
N PHE A 114 5.25 3.30 -5.09
CA PHE A 114 3.87 2.89 -5.39
C PHE A 114 3.15 2.44 -4.13
N SER A 115 2.07 3.12 -3.78
CA SER A 115 1.23 2.77 -2.63
C SER A 115 -0.08 2.14 -3.07
N ALA A 116 -0.53 1.12 -2.35
CA ALA A 116 -1.82 0.47 -2.56
C ALA A 116 -2.59 0.46 -1.23
N ASP A 117 -3.67 1.25 -1.16
CA ASP A 117 -4.52 1.31 0.03
C ASP A 117 -5.67 0.31 -0.04
N GLU A 118 -6.18 -0.02 1.15
CA GLU A 118 -7.37 -0.83 1.37
C GLU A 118 -7.44 -2.12 0.54
N LEU A 119 -6.34 -2.88 0.52
CA LEU A 119 -6.20 -4.12 -0.26
C LEU A 119 -7.36 -5.12 -0.09
N VAL A 120 -8.08 -5.08 1.05
CA VAL A 120 -9.26 -5.92 1.28
C VAL A 120 -10.31 -5.81 0.17
N LEU A 121 -10.42 -4.65 -0.50
CA LEU A 121 -11.43 -4.38 -1.52
C LEU A 121 -11.18 -5.12 -2.84
N TYR A 122 -9.94 -5.51 -3.13
CA TYR A 122 -9.59 -6.07 -4.45
C TYR A 122 -8.54 -7.20 -4.42
N PHE A 123 -8.05 -7.62 -3.25
CA PHE A 123 -7.03 -8.69 -3.18
C PHE A 123 -7.54 -10.08 -3.58
N MET A 124 -8.86 -10.32 -3.53
CA MET A 124 -9.45 -11.61 -3.91
C MET A 124 -9.28 -11.91 -5.40
N SER A 125 -9.14 -10.88 -6.23
CA SER A 125 -8.84 -11.04 -7.65
C SER A 125 -7.46 -11.68 -7.89
N ALA A 126 -7.44 -12.80 -8.60
CA ALA A 126 -6.21 -13.48 -8.99
C ALA A 126 -5.29 -12.58 -9.85
N ARG A 127 -5.86 -11.61 -10.57
CA ARG A 127 -5.12 -10.61 -11.35
C ARG A 127 -4.30 -9.70 -10.43
N VAL A 128 -4.94 -9.14 -9.40
CA VAL A 128 -4.30 -8.29 -8.38
C VAL A 128 -3.20 -9.05 -7.66
N GLN A 129 -3.46 -10.29 -7.24
CA GLN A 129 -2.45 -11.09 -6.55
C GLN A 129 -1.22 -11.34 -7.42
N LYS A 130 -1.41 -11.68 -8.70
CA LYS A 130 -0.31 -11.85 -9.67
C LYS A 130 0.47 -10.55 -9.85
N ARG A 131 -0.22 -9.42 -9.95
CA ARG A 131 0.41 -8.09 -10.09
C ARG A 131 1.24 -7.72 -8.89
N LEU A 132 0.70 -7.82 -7.68
CA LEU A 132 1.42 -7.53 -6.44
C LEU A 132 2.65 -8.42 -6.29
N ASN A 133 2.52 -9.72 -6.56
CA ASN A 133 3.65 -10.65 -6.53
C ASN A 133 4.74 -10.26 -7.54
N PHE A 134 4.34 -9.84 -8.74
CA PHE A 134 5.27 -9.34 -9.75
C PHE A 134 5.99 -8.08 -9.27
N LEU A 135 5.25 -7.07 -8.81
CA LEU A 135 5.86 -5.82 -8.31
C LEU A 135 6.79 -6.07 -7.13
N ALA A 136 6.39 -6.90 -6.17
CA ALA A 136 7.19 -7.18 -4.99
C ALA A 136 8.50 -7.92 -5.32
N THR A 137 8.52 -8.73 -6.38
CA THR A 137 9.71 -9.50 -6.77
C THR A 137 10.57 -8.78 -7.83
N GLN A 138 9.97 -7.93 -8.67
CA GLN A 138 10.65 -7.28 -9.79
C GLN A 138 10.85 -5.77 -9.59
N GLY A 139 10.13 -5.13 -8.67
CA GLY A 139 10.08 -3.66 -8.52
C GLY A 139 11.45 -3.00 -8.33
N ARG A 140 12.39 -3.68 -7.67
CA ARG A 140 13.77 -3.18 -7.49
C ARG A 140 14.49 -2.85 -8.80
N HIS A 141 14.18 -3.58 -9.88
CA HIS A 141 14.78 -3.36 -11.21
C HIS A 141 14.31 -2.05 -11.86
N LYS A 142 13.22 -1.48 -11.32
CA LYS A 142 12.62 -0.22 -11.73
C LYS A 142 12.67 0.84 -10.63
N LYS A 143 13.37 0.57 -9.52
CA LYS A 143 13.37 1.41 -8.31
C LYS A 143 11.95 1.79 -7.86
N LEU A 144 11.09 0.77 -7.79
CA LEU A 144 9.68 0.88 -7.45
C LEU A 144 9.39 0.25 -6.08
N PRO A 145 9.78 0.91 -4.96
CA PRO A 145 9.38 0.43 -3.64
C PRO A 145 7.86 0.45 -3.47
N LEU A 146 7.38 -0.48 -2.64
CA LEU A 146 5.94 -0.68 -2.40
C LEU A 146 5.55 -0.29 -0.98
N ALA A 147 4.41 0.38 -0.84
CA ALA A 147 3.77 0.65 0.44
C ALA A 147 2.33 0.11 0.42
N LEU A 148 2.08 -0.96 1.17
CA LEU A 148 0.83 -1.71 1.13
C LEU A 148 0.06 -1.49 2.42
N ALA A 149 -1.19 -1.06 2.34
CA ALA A 149 -2.07 -0.97 3.51
C ALA A 149 -3.20 -2.00 3.41
N ALA A 150 -3.34 -2.82 4.46
CA ALA A 150 -4.34 -3.89 4.49
C ALA A 150 -4.93 -4.08 5.88
N GLN A 151 -6.20 -4.48 5.96
CA GLN A 151 -6.82 -4.73 7.27
C GLN A 151 -6.24 -5.97 7.97
N ARG A 152 -5.90 -6.99 7.18
CA ARG A 152 -5.44 -8.30 7.63
C ARG A 152 -4.14 -8.63 6.92
N MET A 153 -3.23 -9.34 7.59
CA MET A 153 -1.98 -9.77 6.98
C MET A 153 -2.27 -10.72 5.80
N VAL A 154 -3.30 -11.56 5.92
CA VAL A 154 -3.65 -12.50 4.86
C VAL A 154 -4.11 -11.84 3.55
N HIS A 155 -4.53 -10.57 3.57
CA HIS A 155 -4.89 -9.81 2.37
C HIS A 155 -3.68 -9.38 1.54
N VAL A 156 -2.47 -9.40 2.11
CA VAL A 156 -1.24 -9.26 1.33
C VAL A 156 -0.91 -10.62 0.72
N PRO A 157 -0.79 -10.78 -0.62
CA PRO A 157 -0.58 -12.09 -1.24
C PRO A 157 0.67 -12.81 -0.73
N TYR A 158 0.65 -14.14 -0.66
CA TYR A 158 1.72 -14.91 -0.02
C TYR A 158 3.13 -14.56 -0.54
N THR A 159 3.36 -14.57 -1.85
CA THR A 159 4.67 -14.23 -2.42
C THR A 159 5.05 -12.78 -2.14
N THR A 160 4.09 -11.85 -2.15
CA THR A 160 4.32 -10.46 -1.74
C THR A 160 4.76 -10.39 -0.27
N ARG A 161 4.10 -11.16 0.62
CA ARG A 161 4.46 -11.21 2.05
C ARG A 161 5.90 -11.65 2.29
N THR A 162 6.41 -12.60 1.50
CA THR A 162 7.80 -13.06 1.67
C THR A 162 8.83 -12.02 1.23
N GLN A 163 8.43 -10.99 0.47
CA GLN A 163 9.30 -9.90 0.05
C GLN A 163 9.19 -8.65 0.96
N LEU A 164 8.32 -8.65 1.98
CA LEU A 164 8.13 -7.48 2.83
C LEU A 164 9.40 -7.15 3.61
N THR A 165 9.97 -5.98 3.47
CA THR A 165 11.15 -5.53 4.25
C THR A 165 10.76 -4.86 5.56
N LEU A 166 9.49 -4.46 5.70
CA LEU A 166 8.94 -3.85 6.91
C LEU A 166 7.50 -4.29 7.12
N VAL A 167 7.15 -4.62 8.37
CA VAL A 167 5.76 -4.88 8.79
C VAL A 167 5.44 -3.98 9.98
N ASP A 168 4.54 -3.04 9.77
CA ASP A 168 3.97 -2.17 10.81
C ASP A 168 2.54 -2.62 11.10
N THR A 169 2.37 -3.36 12.20
CA THR A 169 1.11 -4.02 12.54
C THR A 169 0.47 -3.41 13.78
N GLY A 170 -0.83 -3.13 13.71
CA GLY A 170 -1.68 -3.05 14.89
C GLY A 170 -2.05 -4.44 15.43
N LYS A 171 -3.02 -4.51 16.35
CA LYS A 171 -3.56 -5.79 16.84
C LYS A 171 -4.12 -6.64 15.69
N GLN A 172 -3.66 -7.89 15.62
CA GLN A 172 -4.23 -8.99 14.83
C GLN A 172 -4.43 -10.19 15.76
N ASP A 173 -5.63 -10.74 15.81
CA ASP A 173 -6.01 -11.83 16.73
C ASP A 173 -6.58 -13.05 16.00
N ASP A 174 -6.81 -12.94 14.71
CA ASP A 174 -7.21 -14.06 13.87
C ASP A 174 -6.02 -15.02 13.69
N PRO A 175 -6.21 -16.34 13.89
CA PRO A 175 -5.12 -17.30 13.82
C PRO A 175 -4.36 -17.30 12.49
N ASP A 176 -5.04 -17.08 11.36
CA ASP A 176 -4.41 -17.10 10.04
C ASP A 176 -3.53 -15.88 9.84
N ASP A 177 -3.95 -14.72 10.37
CA ASP A 177 -3.15 -13.50 10.36
C ASP A 177 -1.90 -13.63 11.24
N VAL A 178 -2.05 -14.15 12.45
CA VAL A 178 -0.92 -14.38 13.36
C VAL A 178 0.05 -15.39 12.77
N ALA A 179 -0.45 -16.46 12.13
CA ALA A 179 0.39 -17.43 11.43
C ALA A 179 1.13 -16.82 10.23
N ALA A 180 0.46 -15.98 9.44
CA ALA A 180 1.08 -15.26 8.34
C ALA A 180 2.18 -14.29 8.81
N ILE A 181 1.95 -13.59 9.92
CA ILE A 181 2.95 -12.73 10.57
C ILE A 181 4.12 -13.56 11.08
N ALA A 182 3.87 -14.67 11.80
CA ALA A 182 4.92 -15.54 12.33
C ALA A 182 5.85 -16.07 11.23
N LYS A 183 5.27 -16.43 10.07
CA LYS A 183 6.03 -16.92 8.92
C LYS A 183 6.96 -15.87 8.32
N ARG A 184 6.62 -14.57 8.40
CA ARG A 184 7.47 -13.49 7.87
C ARG A 184 8.38 -12.84 8.91
N CYS A 185 7.86 -12.56 10.10
CA CYS A 185 8.48 -11.73 11.12
C CYS A 185 9.07 -12.53 12.29
N GLY A 186 8.92 -13.87 12.28
CA GLY A 186 9.32 -14.74 13.37
C GLY A 186 8.24 -14.91 14.46
N LYS A 187 8.33 -16.05 15.17
CA LYS A 187 7.35 -16.45 16.19
C LYS A 187 7.27 -15.45 17.34
N ASP A 188 8.41 -15.00 17.86
CA ASP A 188 8.50 -14.08 18.99
C ASP A 188 7.84 -12.73 18.72
N PHE A 189 7.91 -12.26 17.46
CA PHE A 189 7.21 -11.05 17.03
C PHE A 189 5.69 -11.30 16.99
N ALA A 190 5.27 -12.38 16.33
CA ALA A 190 3.86 -12.73 16.16
C ALA A 190 3.11 -12.98 17.48
N GLU A 191 3.75 -13.56 18.49
CA GLU A 191 3.15 -13.81 19.81
C GLU A 191 2.79 -12.52 20.58
N LYS A 192 3.38 -11.39 20.20
CA LYS A 192 3.10 -10.08 20.81
C LYS A 192 1.94 -9.36 20.13
N VAL A 193 1.72 -9.62 18.84
CA VAL A 193 0.69 -8.95 18.02
C VAL A 193 -0.75 -9.08 18.57
N PRO A 194 -1.25 -10.26 18.97
CA PRO A 194 -2.62 -10.38 19.50
C PRO A 194 -2.79 -9.72 20.88
N LYS A 195 -1.69 -9.42 21.57
CA LYS A 195 -1.69 -8.80 22.91
C LYS A 195 -1.74 -7.27 22.86
N LEU A 196 -1.58 -6.68 21.68
CA LEU A 196 -1.64 -5.23 21.49
C LEU A 196 -3.00 -4.67 21.88
N LYS A 197 -3.01 -3.52 22.55
CA LYS A 197 -4.22 -2.74 22.82
C LYS A 197 -4.59 -1.91 21.59
N ARG A 198 -5.81 -1.37 21.59
CA ARG A 198 -6.27 -0.47 20.52
C ARG A 198 -5.32 0.74 20.42
N GLY A 199 -4.80 0.98 19.22
CA GLY A 199 -3.87 2.08 18.93
C GLY A 199 -2.39 1.74 19.17
N GLU A 200 -2.07 0.65 19.86
CA GLU A 200 -0.70 0.14 19.94
C GLU A 200 -0.29 -0.48 18.60
N ARG A 201 1.02 -0.48 18.34
CA ARG A 201 1.62 -1.07 17.15
C ARG A 201 2.93 -1.77 17.47
N LEU A 202 3.32 -2.69 16.62
CA LEU A 202 4.66 -3.26 16.57
C LEU A 202 5.23 -3.09 15.16
N VAL A 203 6.53 -2.85 15.08
CA VAL A 203 7.24 -2.70 13.83
C VAL A 203 8.33 -3.77 13.78
N TRP A 204 8.32 -4.55 12.71
CA TRP A 204 9.37 -5.47 12.33
C TRP A 204 10.07 -4.94 11.07
N GLN A 205 11.38 -5.13 10.98
CA GLN A 205 12.21 -4.78 9.83
C GLN A 205 13.13 -5.96 9.51
N ASP A 206 13.28 -6.25 8.22
CA ASP A 206 14.27 -7.21 7.71
C ASP A 206 15.66 -6.57 7.85
N GLU A 207 16.61 -7.32 8.40
CA GLU A 207 18.02 -6.89 8.50
C GLU A 207 18.76 -6.98 7.15
#